data_AF-A0A7Y5V529-F1
#
_entry.id   AF-A0A7Y5V529-F1
#
_cell.length_a   1.000
_cell.length_b   1.000
_cell.length_c   1.000
_cell.angle_alpha   90.00
_cell.angle_beta   90.00
_cell.angle_gamma   90.00
#
_symmetry.space_group_name_H-M   'P 1'
#
loop_
_entity.id
_entity.type
_entity.pdbx_description
1 polymer ?
#
loop_
_entity_poly.entity_id
_entity_poly.type
_entity_poly.pdbx_seq_one_letter_code
_entity_poly.pdbx_strand_id
1 'polypeptide(L)'
;DIAEATADAEIKKQQAAARRLADVAAAEADVKIAEARNLLRVRQAELGREAETTERVAKIVALKAETEAKTEMEARRVEMEKTRLLADVVQPAEAQRVAAEAQAKAIAAPILEQGKAQAEVLRMLYAEIHKAGDTGLQVFLAEKLPAMLGVTVEAMKNVQVDRMTIIDSGSGQGLANATTQKVSASIAALEQVAGSLGLDLDKFVKRIAGQEPAPEAEVKRVK
;
A
#
# COMPACT_ATOMS: atom_id res chain seq x y z
N ASP A 1 -86.25 28.87 99.85
CA ASP A 1 -86.38 29.35 98.45
C ASP A 1 -85.20 30.22 98.02
N ILE A 2 -84.90 31.37 98.67
CA ILE A 2 -83.78 32.23 98.23
C ILE A 2 -82.40 31.58 98.44
N ALA A 3 -82.18 30.91 99.57
CA ALA A 3 -80.88 30.27 99.89
C ALA A 3 -80.53 29.07 98.98
N GLU A 4 -81.55 28.33 98.54
CA GLU A 4 -81.41 27.18 97.64
C GLU A 4 -81.09 27.64 96.21
N ALA A 5 -81.81 28.67 95.73
CA ALA A 5 -81.53 29.30 94.43
C ALA A 5 -80.13 29.92 94.35
N THR A 6 -79.61 30.49 95.45
CA THR A 6 -78.23 31.01 95.50
C THR A 6 -77.18 29.91 95.46
N ALA A 7 -77.41 28.79 96.17
CA ALA A 7 -76.50 27.65 96.16
C ALA A 7 -76.43 26.98 94.78
N ASP A 8 -77.58 26.79 94.13
CA ASP A 8 -77.66 26.25 92.77
C ASP A 8 -76.97 27.15 91.73
N ALA A 9 -77.13 28.46 91.86
CA ALA A 9 -76.45 29.42 90.98
C ALA A 9 -74.93 29.37 91.17
N GLU A 10 -74.45 29.17 92.40
CA GLU A 10 -73.03 29.07 92.73
C GLU A 10 -72.42 27.75 92.23
N ILE A 11 -73.12 26.63 92.37
CA ILE A 11 -72.73 25.33 91.78
C ILE A 11 -72.63 25.45 90.25
N LYS A 12 -73.62 26.05 89.59
CA LYS A 12 -73.60 26.27 88.13
C LYS A 12 -72.41 27.15 87.70
N LYS A 13 -72.08 28.19 88.47
CA LYS A 13 -70.90 29.04 88.20
C LYS A 13 -69.60 28.25 88.33
N GLN A 14 -69.46 27.45 89.39
CA GLN A 14 -68.27 26.61 89.59
C GLN A 14 -68.13 25.53 88.53
N GLN A 15 -69.23 24.86 88.14
CA GLN A 15 -69.24 23.89 87.05
C GLN A 15 -68.90 24.52 85.70
N ALA A 16 -69.42 25.71 85.40
CA ALA A 16 -69.07 26.43 84.17
C ALA A 16 -67.60 26.87 84.15
N ALA A 17 -67.07 27.32 85.30
CA ALA A 17 -65.65 27.65 85.44
C ALA A 17 -64.76 26.42 85.25
N ALA A 18 -65.10 25.29 85.88
CA ALA A 18 -64.38 24.02 85.72
C ALA A 18 -64.41 23.50 84.28
N ARG A 19 -65.57 23.58 83.60
CA ARG A 19 -65.68 23.23 82.17
C ARG A 19 -64.81 24.12 81.30
N ARG A 20 -64.86 25.45 81.48
CA ARG A 20 -64.00 26.37 80.73
C ARG A 20 -62.51 26.07 80.93
N LEU A 21 -62.09 25.79 82.16
CA LEU A 21 -60.71 25.41 82.45
C LEU A 21 -60.32 24.10 81.76
N ALA A 22 -61.21 23.10 81.77
CA ALA A 22 -60.99 21.84 81.06
C ALA A 22 -60.91 22.04 79.54
N ASP A 23 -61.79 22.86 78.96
CA ASP A 23 -61.81 23.16 77.52
C ASP A 23 -60.53 23.92 77.10
N VAL A 24 -60.07 24.88 77.91
CA VAL A 24 -58.79 25.59 77.68
C VAL A 24 -57.62 24.62 77.78
N ALA A 25 -57.56 23.77 78.81
CA ALA A 25 -56.51 22.79 78.97
C ALA A 25 -56.49 21.76 77.81
N ALA A 26 -57.67 21.34 77.32
CA ALA A 26 -57.80 20.47 76.16
C ALA A 26 -57.30 21.17 74.88
N ALA A 27 -57.71 22.42 74.64
CA ALA A 27 -57.24 23.20 73.49
C ALA A 27 -55.72 23.43 73.52
N GLU A 28 -55.14 23.73 74.69
CA GLU A 28 -53.69 23.85 74.86
C GLU A 28 -52.96 22.52 74.60
N ALA A 29 -53.54 21.40 75.02
CA ALA A 29 -53.00 20.07 74.72
C ALA A 29 -53.04 19.77 73.22
N ASP A 30 -54.15 20.10 72.54
CA ASP A 30 -54.31 19.91 71.10
C ASP A 30 -53.31 20.76 70.31
N VAL A 31 -53.07 22.02 70.73
CA VAL A 31 -52.05 22.88 70.14
C VAL A 31 -50.66 22.24 70.29
N LYS A 32 -50.29 21.76 71.48
CA LYS A 32 -49.00 21.09 71.72
C LYS A 32 -48.84 19.81 70.90
N ILE A 33 -49.91 19.02 70.76
CA ILE A 33 -49.92 17.80 69.93
C ILE A 33 -49.75 18.17 68.46
N ALA A 34 -50.45 19.20 67.98
CA ALA A 34 -50.34 19.68 66.60
C ALA A 34 -48.92 20.20 66.28
N GLU A 35 -48.32 20.97 67.19
CA GLU A 35 -46.93 21.42 67.09
C GLU A 35 -45.94 20.26 67.05
N ALA A 36 -46.09 19.28 67.96
CA ALA A 36 -45.23 18.10 68.00
C ALA A 36 -45.34 17.25 66.72
N ARG A 37 -46.58 17.07 66.19
CA ARG A 37 -46.80 16.37 64.91
C ARG A 37 -46.20 17.12 63.73
N ASN A 38 -46.31 18.45 63.70
CA ASN A 38 -45.68 19.26 62.66
C ASN A 38 -44.16 19.17 62.71
N LEU A 39 -43.58 19.21 63.91
CA LEU A 39 -42.14 19.06 64.10
C LEU A 39 -41.67 17.67 63.66
N LEU A 40 -42.38 16.61 64.04
CA LEU A 40 -42.10 15.25 63.57
C LEU A 40 -42.15 15.16 62.04
N ARG A 41 -43.17 15.74 61.40
CA ARG A 41 -43.32 15.75 59.93
C ARG A 41 -42.15 16.46 59.24
N VAL A 42 -41.71 17.61 59.77
CA VAL A 42 -40.56 18.34 59.24
C VAL A 42 -39.29 17.50 59.38
N ARG A 43 -39.05 16.91 60.57
CA ARG A 43 -37.87 16.06 60.81
C ARG A 43 -37.85 14.81 59.93
N GLN A 44 -38.99 14.15 59.75
CA GLN A 44 -39.11 13.01 58.84
C GLN A 44 -38.81 13.41 57.39
N ALA A 45 -39.27 14.58 56.94
CA ALA A 45 -38.99 15.07 55.60
C ALA A 45 -37.51 15.45 55.41
N GLU A 46 -36.87 16.04 56.42
CA GLU A 46 -35.43 16.35 56.42
C GLU A 46 -34.60 15.07 56.34
N LEU A 47 -34.84 14.12 57.24
CA LEU A 47 -34.15 12.84 57.27
C LEU A 47 -34.39 12.03 55.99
N GLY A 48 -35.61 12.05 55.45
CA GLY A 48 -35.93 11.39 54.19
C GLY A 48 -35.16 11.98 53.01
N ARG A 49 -35.07 13.31 52.91
CA ARG A 49 -34.26 13.98 51.87
C ARG A 49 -32.77 13.66 52.01
N GLU A 50 -32.26 13.64 53.24
CA GLU A 50 -30.85 13.35 53.50
C GLU A 50 -30.53 11.89 53.15
N ALA A 51 -31.36 10.94 53.56
CA ALA A 51 -31.23 9.53 53.21
C ALA A 51 -31.26 9.33 51.68
N GLU A 52 -32.22 9.95 50.99
CA GLU A 52 -32.32 9.85 49.53
C GLU A 52 -31.10 10.48 48.82
N THR A 53 -30.63 11.62 49.32
CA THR A 53 -29.46 12.31 48.75
C THR A 53 -28.20 11.47 48.93
N THR A 54 -27.97 10.95 50.13
CA THR A 54 -26.80 10.11 50.43
C THR A 54 -26.83 8.81 49.61
N GLU A 55 -28.00 8.19 49.44
CA GLU A 55 -28.16 7.01 48.59
C GLU A 55 -27.85 7.32 47.12
N ARG A 56 -28.38 8.43 46.58
CA ARG A 56 -28.09 8.85 45.20
C ARG A 56 -26.61 9.16 45.00
N VAL A 57 -25.98 9.86 45.93
CA VAL A 57 -24.54 10.15 45.88
C VAL A 57 -23.72 8.86 45.93
N ALA A 58 -24.05 7.93 46.82
CA ALA A 58 -23.39 6.64 46.90
C ALA A 58 -23.50 5.85 45.58
N LYS A 59 -24.68 5.83 44.95
CA LYS A 59 -24.90 5.21 43.64
C LYS A 59 -24.06 5.86 42.54
N ILE A 60 -24.00 7.19 42.49
CA ILE A 60 -23.20 7.92 41.50
C ILE A 60 -21.71 7.64 41.69
N VAL A 61 -21.22 7.63 42.94
CA VAL A 61 -19.82 7.32 43.24
C VAL A 61 -19.48 5.89 42.82
N ALA A 62 -20.35 4.92 43.10
CA ALA A 62 -20.18 3.54 42.65
C ALA A 62 -20.11 3.42 41.12
N LEU A 63 -21.05 4.06 40.41
CA LEU A 63 -21.05 4.09 38.94
C LEU A 63 -19.81 4.76 38.37
N LYS A 64 -19.34 5.84 39.01
CA LYS A 64 -18.14 6.55 38.60
C LYS A 64 -16.91 5.65 38.75
N ALA A 65 -16.73 5.00 39.90
CA ALA A 65 -15.64 4.07 40.14
C ALA A 65 -15.65 2.89 39.14
N GLU A 66 -16.83 2.32 38.85
CA GLU A 66 -16.96 1.26 37.85
C GLU A 66 -16.59 1.74 36.44
N THR A 67 -17.03 2.95 36.07
CA THR A 67 -16.75 3.53 34.75
C THR A 67 -15.26 3.87 34.58
N GLU A 68 -14.62 4.40 35.61
CA GLU A 68 -13.19 4.69 35.64
C GLU A 68 -12.38 3.40 35.48
N ALA A 69 -12.72 2.35 36.26
CA ALA A 69 -12.09 1.05 36.13
C ALA A 69 -12.27 0.43 34.73
N LYS A 70 -13.47 0.52 34.15
CA LYS A 70 -13.74 0.06 32.78
C LYS A 70 -12.91 0.82 31.75
N THR A 71 -12.82 2.14 31.89
CA THR A 71 -12.07 2.99 30.96
C THR A 71 -10.57 2.67 31.02
N GLU A 72 -10.03 2.45 32.22
CA GLU A 72 -8.64 2.04 32.40
C GLU A 72 -8.36 0.66 31.78
N MET A 73 -9.27 -0.30 31.97
CA MET A 73 -9.16 -1.63 31.37
C MET A 73 -9.18 -1.55 29.83
N GLU A 74 -10.09 -0.80 29.25
CA GLU A 74 -10.19 -0.66 27.80
C GLU A 74 -8.98 0.10 27.23
N ALA A 75 -8.46 1.11 27.93
CA ALA A 75 -7.23 1.79 27.53
C ALA A 75 -6.04 0.81 27.45
N ARG A 76 -5.86 -0.02 28.49
CA ARG A 76 -4.83 -1.07 28.49
C ARG A 76 -5.05 -2.08 27.36
N ARG A 77 -6.29 -2.46 27.08
CA ARG A 77 -6.63 -3.36 25.98
C ARG A 77 -6.24 -2.78 24.63
N VAL A 78 -6.53 -1.51 24.38
CA VAL A 78 -6.15 -0.81 23.14
C VAL A 78 -4.63 -0.78 22.98
N GLU A 79 -3.89 -0.49 24.05
CA GLU A 79 -2.41 -0.48 24.02
C GLU A 79 -1.83 -1.88 23.73
N MET A 80 -2.37 -2.91 24.38
CA MET A 80 -1.98 -4.30 24.13
C MET A 80 -2.25 -4.71 22.68
N GLU A 81 -3.45 -4.44 22.17
CA GLU A 81 -3.83 -4.77 20.78
C GLU A 81 -2.96 -4.00 19.77
N LYS A 82 -2.69 -2.72 20.02
CA LYS A 82 -1.78 -1.93 19.19
C LYS A 82 -0.38 -2.55 19.16
N THR A 83 0.15 -2.94 20.31
CA THR A 83 1.47 -3.57 20.42
C THR A 83 1.49 -4.92 19.71
N ARG A 84 0.44 -5.74 19.88
CA ARG A 84 0.29 -7.01 19.17
C ARG A 84 0.27 -6.82 17.66
N LEU A 85 -0.55 -5.91 17.14
CA LEU A 85 -0.63 -5.65 15.70
C LEU A 85 0.70 -5.14 15.12
N LEU A 86 1.42 -4.30 15.87
CA LEU A 86 2.75 -3.86 15.45
C LEU A 86 3.72 -5.04 15.36
N ALA A 87 3.75 -5.91 16.37
CA ALA A 87 4.67 -7.06 16.43
C ALA A 87 4.31 -8.17 15.44
N ASP A 88 3.03 -8.48 15.28
CA ASP A 88 2.58 -9.65 14.50
C ASP A 88 2.36 -9.34 13.02
N VAL A 89 2.00 -8.10 12.67
CA VAL A 89 1.62 -7.73 11.30
C VAL A 89 2.61 -6.75 10.70
N VAL A 90 2.85 -5.62 11.38
CA VAL A 90 3.64 -4.52 10.78
C VAL A 90 5.12 -4.88 10.71
N GLN A 91 5.72 -5.35 11.81
CA GLN A 91 7.15 -5.68 11.86
C GLN A 91 7.53 -6.81 10.87
N PRO A 92 6.78 -7.92 10.75
CA PRO A 92 7.08 -8.95 9.76
C PRO A 92 6.89 -8.45 8.33
N ALA A 93 5.87 -7.64 8.07
CA ALA A 93 5.66 -7.06 6.74
C ALA A 93 6.79 -6.09 6.36
N GLU A 94 7.25 -5.24 7.28
CA GLU A 94 8.41 -4.36 7.07
C GLU A 94 9.69 -5.16 6.83
N ALA A 95 9.93 -6.21 7.64
CA ALA A 95 11.06 -7.10 7.46
C ALA A 95 11.04 -7.78 6.08
N GLN A 96 9.88 -8.28 5.64
CA GLN A 96 9.70 -8.88 4.31
C GLN A 96 9.94 -7.87 3.20
N ARG A 97 9.45 -6.63 3.34
CA ARG A 97 9.68 -5.56 2.36
C ARG A 97 11.18 -5.26 2.22
N VAL A 98 11.88 -5.08 3.33
CA VAL A 98 13.32 -4.82 3.33
C VAL A 98 14.10 -6.01 2.75
N ALA A 99 13.72 -7.23 3.11
CA ALA A 99 14.32 -8.43 2.55
C ALA A 99 14.12 -8.53 1.03
N ALA A 100 12.91 -8.27 0.54
CA ALA A 100 12.60 -8.28 -0.89
C ALA A 100 13.36 -7.19 -1.66
N GLU A 101 13.45 -5.98 -1.10
CA GLU A 101 14.25 -4.89 -1.67
C GLU A 101 15.74 -5.25 -1.74
N ALA A 102 16.28 -5.85 -0.68
CA ALA A 102 17.67 -6.30 -0.65
C ALA A 102 17.91 -7.43 -1.65
N GLN A 103 16.99 -8.38 -1.78
CA GLN A 103 17.08 -9.48 -2.73
C GLN A 103 17.00 -8.98 -4.18
N ALA A 104 16.10 -8.05 -4.48
CA ALA A 104 16.01 -7.42 -5.79
C ALA A 104 17.32 -6.68 -6.16
N LYS A 105 17.90 -5.93 -5.21
CA LYS A 105 19.20 -5.29 -5.39
C LYS A 105 20.32 -6.32 -5.58
N ALA A 106 20.31 -7.40 -4.83
CA ALA A 106 21.30 -8.47 -4.94
C ALA A 106 21.25 -9.18 -6.30
N ILE A 107 20.06 -9.37 -6.89
CA ILE A 107 19.89 -9.94 -8.23
C ILE A 107 20.28 -8.93 -9.31
N ALA A 108 19.94 -7.65 -9.14
CA ALA A 108 20.25 -6.61 -10.12
C ALA A 108 21.75 -6.24 -10.17
N ALA A 109 22.45 -6.29 -9.04
CA ALA A 109 23.87 -5.93 -8.95
C ALA A 109 24.79 -6.69 -9.93
N PRO A 110 24.80 -8.04 -9.99
CA PRO A 110 25.65 -8.76 -10.93
C PRO A 110 25.25 -8.49 -12.38
N ILE A 111 23.97 -8.34 -12.70
CA ILE A 111 23.51 -8.02 -14.07
C ILE A 111 24.07 -6.66 -14.50
N LEU A 112 24.00 -5.67 -13.61
CA LEU A 112 24.48 -4.32 -13.90
C LEU A 112 26.00 -4.27 -14.03
N GLU A 113 26.73 -4.95 -13.15
CA GLU A 113 28.20 -5.02 -13.24
C GLU A 113 28.68 -5.85 -14.43
N GLN A 114 28.03 -6.97 -14.75
CA GLN A 114 28.30 -7.73 -15.97
C GLN A 114 27.99 -6.90 -17.22
N GLY A 115 26.88 -6.17 -17.24
CA GLY A 115 26.52 -5.29 -18.36
C GLY A 115 27.55 -4.18 -18.57
N LYS A 116 28.03 -3.55 -17.50
CA LYS A 116 29.13 -2.57 -17.56
C LYS A 116 30.41 -3.19 -18.09
N ALA A 117 30.83 -4.34 -17.55
CA ALA A 117 32.03 -5.04 -17.98
C ALA A 117 31.96 -5.44 -19.46
N GLN A 118 30.81 -5.96 -19.92
CA GLN A 118 30.57 -6.29 -21.32
C GLN A 118 30.63 -5.03 -22.21
N ALA A 119 30.03 -3.92 -21.78
CA ALA A 119 30.09 -2.66 -22.51
C ALA A 119 31.53 -2.12 -22.61
N GLU A 120 32.32 -2.26 -21.55
CA GLU A 120 33.73 -1.87 -21.55
C GLU A 120 34.57 -2.74 -22.47
N VAL A 121 34.38 -4.07 -22.44
CA VAL A 121 35.03 -5.00 -23.37
C VAL A 121 34.69 -4.66 -24.82
N LEU A 122 33.42 -4.37 -25.11
CA LEU A 122 32.99 -3.95 -26.46
C LEU A 122 33.62 -2.62 -26.87
N ARG A 123 33.75 -1.65 -25.96
CA ARG A 123 34.45 -0.38 -26.26
C ARG A 123 35.92 -0.61 -26.56
N MET A 124 36.61 -1.46 -25.78
CA MET A 124 38.01 -1.81 -26.03
C MET A 124 38.19 -2.52 -27.37
N LEU A 125 37.32 -3.49 -27.67
CA LEU A 125 37.33 -4.20 -28.95
C LEU A 125 37.10 -3.25 -30.13
N TYR A 126 36.12 -2.35 -30.03
CA TYR A 126 35.86 -1.34 -31.05
C TYR A 126 37.06 -0.41 -31.25
N ALA A 127 37.68 0.06 -30.17
CA ALA A 127 38.87 0.91 -30.24
C ALA A 127 40.04 0.18 -30.93
N GLU A 128 40.22 -1.11 -30.69
CA GLU A 128 41.30 -1.89 -31.30
C GLU A 128 41.05 -2.18 -32.79
N ILE A 129 39.81 -2.50 -33.16
CA ILE A 129 39.39 -2.64 -34.57
C ILE A 129 39.59 -1.31 -35.31
N HIS A 130 39.22 -0.19 -34.69
CA HIS A 130 39.38 1.13 -35.28
C HIS A 130 40.86 1.50 -35.46
N LYS A 131 41.76 1.10 -34.55
CA LYS A 131 43.22 1.29 -34.74
C LYS A 131 43.78 0.42 -35.86
N ALA A 132 43.26 -0.79 -36.05
CA ALA A 132 43.69 -1.73 -37.09
C ALA A 132 43.19 -1.37 -38.50
N GLY A 133 42.29 -0.39 -38.64
CA GLY A 133 41.77 0.10 -39.92
C GLY A 133 40.94 -0.94 -40.69
N ASP A 134 40.79 -0.74 -42.00
CA ASP A 134 39.91 -1.55 -42.86
C ASP A 134 40.23 -3.06 -42.83
N THR A 135 41.49 -3.43 -42.60
CA THR A 135 41.91 -4.83 -42.49
C THR A 135 41.41 -5.49 -41.20
N GLY A 136 41.38 -4.76 -40.08
CA GLY A 136 40.90 -5.27 -38.80
C GLY A 136 39.40 -5.58 -38.81
N LEU A 137 38.61 -4.71 -39.45
CA LEU A 137 37.17 -4.91 -39.62
C LEU A 137 36.86 -6.12 -40.52
N GLN A 138 37.63 -6.30 -41.60
CA GLN A 138 37.45 -7.43 -42.53
C GLN A 138 37.71 -8.78 -41.86
N VAL A 139 38.76 -8.90 -41.05
CA VAL A 139 39.06 -10.14 -40.31
C VAL A 139 37.99 -10.42 -39.25
N PHE A 140 37.55 -9.39 -38.51
CA PHE A 140 36.49 -9.53 -37.51
C PHE A 140 35.15 -9.96 -38.14
N LEU A 141 34.78 -9.37 -39.28
CA LEU A 141 33.59 -9.77 -40.03
C LEU A 141 33.72 -11.20 -40.53
N ALA A 142 34.89 -11.61 -41.05
CA ALA A 142 35.11 -12.99 -41.49
C ALA A 142 34.92 -14.02 -40.36
N GLU A 143 35.28 -13.67 -39.11
CA GLU A 143 35.08 -14.52 -37.94
C GLU A 143 33.60 -14.58 -37.48
N LYS A 144 32.88 -13.45 -37.49
CA LYS A 144 31.51 -13.36 -36.94
C LYS A 144 30.40 -13.65 -37.96
N LEU A 145 30.64 -13.45 -39.25
CA LEU A 145 29.68 -13.70 -40.33
C LEU A 145 29.11 -15.13 -40.32
N PRO A 146 29.93 -16.19 -40.16
CA PRO A 146 29.41 -17.56 -40.13
C PRO A 146 28.40 -17.78 -39.00
N ALA A 147 28.64 -17.21 -37.82
CA ALA A 147 27.75 -17.33 -36.67
C ALA A 147 26.43 -16.58 -36.90
N MET A 148 26.48 -15.37 -37.47
CA MET A 148 25.27 -14.60 -37.82
C MET A 148 24.45 -15.30 -38.90
N LEU A 149 25.12 -15.82 -39.94
CA LEU A 149 24.46 -16.58 -41.00
C LEU A 149 23.78 -17.83 -40.45
N GLY A 150 24.40 -18.52 -39.49
CA GLY A 150 23.81 -19.67 -38.81
C GLY A 150 22.48 -19.33 -38.12
N VAL A 151 22.44 -18.25 -37.33
CA VAL A 151 21.22 -17.79 -36.63
C VAL A 151 20.14 -17.35 -37.61
N THR A 152 20.51 -16.65 -38.70
CA THR A 152 19.56 -16.25 -39.74
C THR A 152 18.97 -17.47 -40.46
N VAL A 153 19.80 -18.46 -40.81
CA VAL A 153 19.33 -19.71 -41.44
C VAL A 153 18.42 -20.49 -40.49
N GLU A 154 18.71 -20.52 -39.19
CA GLU A 154 17.88 -21.16 -38.18
C GLU A 154 16.53 -20.44 -37.97
N ALA A 155 16.52 -19.11 -37.96
CA ALA A 155 15.28 -18.32 -37.95
C ALA A 155 14.44 -18.54 -39.22
N MET A 156 15.08 -18.70 -40.39
CA MET A 156 14.40 -19.00 -41.65
C MET A 156 13.82 -20.41 -41.72
N LYS A 157 14.40 -21.40 -41.02
CA LYS A 157 13.79 -22.75 -40.89
C LYS A 157 12.41 -22.70 -40.22
N ASN A 158 12.15 -21.69 -39.38
CA ASN A 158 10.86 -21.49 -38.71
C ASN A 158 9.84 -20.71 -39.56
N VAL A 159 10.21 -20.22 -40.74
CA VAL A 159 9.30 -19.57 -41.70
C VAL A 159 8.94 -20.57 -42.80
N GLN A 160 7.91 -21.38 -42.57
CA GLN A 160 7.30 -22.18 -43.62
C GLN A 160 6.39 -21.28 -44.47
N VAL A 161 6.69 -21.12 -45.76
CA VAL A 161 5.79 -20.41 -46.68
C VAL A 161 4.64 -21.33 -47.02
N ASP A 162 3.54 -21.20 -46.28
CA ASP A 162 2.38 -22.11 -46.34
C ASP A 162 1.65 -22.09 -47.70
N ARG A 163 1.65 -20.94 -48.39
CA ARG A 163 1.07 -20.79 -49.73
C ARG A 163 1.58 -19.53 -50.42
N MET A 164 2.39 -19.71 -51.47
CA MET A 164 2.76 -18.62 -52.38
C MET A 164 1.80 -18.65 -53.58
N THR A 165 0.78 -17.78 -53.57
CA THR A 165 -0.11 -17.61 -54.72
C THR A 165 0.54 -16.65 -55.71
N ILE A 166 1.00 -17.19 -56.84
CA ILE A 166 1.50 -16.39 -57.96
C ILE A 166 0.30 -16.11 -58.87
N ILE A 167 -0.10 -14.85 -58.94
CA ILE A 167 -1.11 -14.41 -59.90
C ILE A 167 -0.38 -14.19 -61.23
N ASP A 168 -0.40 -15.21 -62.09
CA ASP A 168 0.05 -15.12 -63.47
C ASP A 168 -1.06 -14.45 -64.30
N SER A 169 -0.74 -13.34 -64.97
CA SER A 169 -1.66 -12.62 -65.83
C SER A 169 -1.88 -13.29 -67.21
N GLY A 170 -1.53 -14.58 -67.34
CA GLY A 170 -1.89 -15.42 -68.47
C GLY A 170 -0.81 -15.64 -69.51
N SER A 171 0.48 -15.42 -69.18
CA SER A 171 1.59 -15.61 -70.14
C SER A 171 2.51 -16.80 -69.83
N GLY A 172 2.26 -17.55 -68.75
CA GLY A 172 3.01 -18.78 -68.43
C GLY A 172 4.45 -18.55 -67.99
N GLN A 173 4.84 -17.30 -67.71
CA GLN A 173 6.18 -16.89 -67.27
C GLN A 173 6.19 -16.34 -65.83
N GLY A 174 5.07 -16.43 -65.09
CA GLY A 174 4.93 -15.86 -63.75
C GLY A 174 5.93 -16.39 -62.72
N LEU A 175 6.28 -17.68 -62.77
CA LEU A 175 7.24 -18.30 -61.85
C LEU A 175 8.70 -17.93 -62.16
N ALA A 176 9.06 -17.86 -63.45
CA ALA A 176 10.39 -17.46 -63.89
C ALA A 176 10.66 -15.97 -63.58
N ASN A 177 9.66 -15.11 -63.79
CA ASN A 177 9.75 -13.69 -63.44
C ASN A 177 9.77 -13.48 -61.93
N ALA A 178 8.95 -14.18 -61.14
CA ALA A 178 8.97 -14.05 -59.68
C ALA A 178 10.30 -14.50 -59.05
N THR A 179 10.92 -15.56 -59.59
CA THR A 179 12.21 -16.06 -59.10
C THR A 179 13.34 -15.12 -59.49
N THR A 180 13.39 -14.68 -60.75
CA THR A 180 14.40 -13.74 -61.24
C THR A 180 14.29 -12.40 -60.52
N GLN A 181 13.08 -11.90 -60.31
CA GLN A 181 12.84 -10.63 -59.62
C GLN A 181 13.19 -10.69 -58.13
N LYS A 182 12.99 -11.84 -57.47
CA LYS A 182 13.50 -12.06 -56.10
C LYS A 182 15.03 -12.09 -56.07
N VAL A 183 15.69 -12.77 -57.01
CA VAL A 183 17.15 -12.80 -57.08
C VAL A 183 17.70 -11.40 -57.32
N SER A 184 17.16 -10.66 -58.29
CA SER A 184 17.58 -9.28 -58.58
C SER A 184 17.28 -8.31 -57.43
N ALA A 185 16.13 -8.44 -56.77
CA ALA A 185 15.79 -7.61 -55.60
C ALA A 185 16.68 -7.92 -54.39
N SER A 186 17.09 -9.17 -54.22
CA SER A 186 18.03 -9.57 -53.17
C SER A 186 19.43 -9.00 -53.43
N ILE A 187 19.88 -9.06 -54.69
CA ILE A 187 21.18 -8.50 -55.11
C ILE A 187 21.18 -6.97 -54.94
N ALA A 188 20.11 -6.28 -55.38
CA ALA A 188 19.99 -4.84 -55.21
C ALA A 188 19.91 -4.40 -53.73
N ALA A 189 19.21 -5.16 -52.89
CA ALA A 189 19.16 -4.90 -51.44
C ALA A 189 20.54 -5.14 -50.78
N LEU A 190 21.25 -6.19 -51.20
CA LEU A 190 22.63 -6.45 -50.77
C LEU A 190 23.58 -5.34 -51.23
N GLU A 191 23.43 -4.82 -52.45
CA GLU A 191 24.20 -3.68 -52.97
C GLU A 191 23.92 -2.39 -52.20
N GLN A 192 22.67 -2.12 -51.84
CA GLN A 192 22.31 -0.94 -51.04
C GLN A 192 22.86 -1.04 -49.62
N VAL A 193 22.78 -2.22 -49.00
CA VAL A 193 23.35 -2.46 -47.66
C VAL A 193 24.89 -2.37 -47.72
N ALA A 194 25.52 -3.02 -48.69
CA ALA A 194 26.96 -2.98 -48.87
C ALA A 194 27.46 -1.56 -49.18
N GLY A 195 26.75 -0.81 -50.03
CA GLY A 195 27.03 0.60 -50.32
C GLY A 195 26.89 1.49 -49.09
N SER A 196 25.89 1.27 -48.23
CA SER A 196 25.73 2.00 -46.96
C SER A 196 26.84 1.70 -45.94
N LEU A 197 27.47 0.53 -46.07
CA LEU A 197 28.61 0.08 -45.27
C LEU A 197 29.97 0.36 -45.94
N GLY A 198 29.98 0.98 -47.14
CA GLY A 198 31.19 1.32 -47.89
C GLY A 198 31.91 0.13 -48.54
N LEU A 199 31.22 -1.00 -48.74
CA LEU A 199 31.77 -2.24 -49.24
C LEU A 199 31.48 -2.43 -50.74
N ASP A 200 32.53 -2.46 -51.57
CA ASP A 200 32.44 -2.79 -53.00
C ASP A 200 32.28 -4.30 -53.20
N LEU A 201 31.03 -4.76 -53.44
CA LEU A 201 30.72 -6.18 -53.67
C LEU A 201 31.46 -6.78 -54.85
N ASP A 202 31.70 -6.01 -55.91
CA ASP A 202 32.43 -6.45 -57.09
C ASP A 202 33.89 -6.81 -56.78
N LYS A 203 34.54 -6.03 -55.92
CA LYS A 203 35.90 -6.32 -55.43
C LYS A 203 35.89 -7.46 -54.43
N PHE A 204 34.86 -7.57 -53.61
CA PHE A 204 34.70 -8.64 -52.62
C PHE A 204 34.51 -10.00 -53.29
N VAL A 205 33.63 -10.09 -54.29
CA VAL A 205 33.37 -11.31 -55.06
C VAL A 205 34.58 -11.69 -55.91
N LYS A 206 35.24 -10.74 -56.57
CA LYS A 206 36.48 -11.03 -57.35
C LYS A 206 37.65 -11.47 -56.47
N ARG A 207 37.74 -10.97 -55.22
CA ARG A 207 38.75 -11.37 -54.23
C ARG A 207 38.46 -12.75 -53.64
N ILE A 208 37.19 -13.11 -53.42
CA ILE A 208 36.78 -14.46 -53.02
C ILE A 208 36.93 -15.46 -54.17
N ALA A 209 36.65 -15.03 -55.41
CA ALA A 209 36.83 -15.83 -56.62
C ALA A 209 38.30 -15.93 -57.09
N GLY A 210 39.24 -15.35 -56.34
CA GLY A 210 40.69 -15.57 -56.53
C GLY A 210 41.30 -14.95 -57.78
N GLN A 211 40.71 -13.90 -58.36
CA GLN A 211 41.24 -13.22 -59.56
C GLN A 211 41.59 -11.74 -59.29
N GLU A 212 42.54 -11.49 -58.38
CA GLU A 212 43.65 -10.50 -58.48
C GLU A 212 44.38 -10.33 -57.13
N PRO A 213 45.72 -10.10 -57.14
CA PRO A 213 46.54 -10.04 -55.92
C PRO A 213 46.40 -8.69 -55.18
N ALA A 214 46.66 -8.73 -53.87
CA ALA A 214 46.62 -7.57 -52.98
C ALA A 214 47.67 -6.49 -53.38
N PRO A 215 47.38 -5.18 -53.16
CA PRO A 215 48.36 -4.13 -53.42
C PRO A 215 49.54 -4.25 -52.43
N GLU A 216 50.76 -4.21 -52.96
CA GLU A 216 52.00 -4.22 -52.19
C GLU A 216 52.10 -2.95 -51.32
N ALA A 217 52.26 -3.14 -50.01
CA ALA A 217 52.55 -2.07 -49.08
C ALA A 217 54.03 -1.64 -49.23
N GLU A 218 54.26 -0.42 -49.70
CA GLU A 218 55.58 0.24 -49.69
C GLU A 218 56.11 0.36 -48.25
N VAL A 219 57.13 -0.43 -47.93
CA VAL A 219 57.93 -0.28 -46.71
C VAL A 219 58.92 0.88 -46.91
N LYS A 220 58.55 2.09 -46.48
CA LYS A 220 59.52 3.17 -46.25
C LYS A 220 60.47 2.77 -45.12
N ARG A 221 61.66 2.28 -45.46
CA ARG A 221 62.81 2.25 -44.54
C ARG A 221 63.27 3.68 -44.31
N VAL A 222 63.02 4.18 -43.10
CA VAL A 222 63.69 5.37 -42.57
C VAL A 222 65.16 4.98 -42.31
N LYS A 223 66.08 5.65 -43.00
CA LYS A 223 67.45 5.87 -42.53
C LYS A 223 67.56 7.32 -42.11
#